data_AF-A0A2D7PDE1-F1
#
_entry.id   AF-A0A2D7PDE1-F1
#
_cell.length_a   1.000
_cell.length_b   1.000
_cell.length_c   1.000
_cell.angle_alpha   90.00
_cell.angle_beta   90.00
_cell.angle_gamma   90.00
#
_symmetry.space_group_name_H-M   'P 1'
#
loop_
_entity.id
_entity.type
_entity.pdbx_description
1 polymer ?
#
loop_
_entity_poly.entity_id
_entity_poly.type
_entity_poly.pdbx_seq_one_letter_code
_entity_poly.pdbx_strand_id
1 'polypeptide(L)'
;MKCNNLQEVFNQAKNMQGCINLDGGGYQAYIYLGVKISRDDLTEEIIIYDPQKSINYYVEIEKDLYSLFLEKGWRDAVIQITQEKYKEKLDRVKEGISKEMNGSQSPKRLRVLKEMREQILKKYYKLTLK
;
A
#
# COMPACT_ATOMS: atom_id res chain seq x y z
N MET A 1 -7.39 -15.85 -2.53
CA MET A 1 -6.95 -17.20 -2.96
C MET A 1 -5.72 -17.55 -2.15
N LYS A 2 -5.69 -18.69 -1.46
CA LYS A 2 -4.52 -19.07 -0.67
C LYS A 2 -3.38 -19.50 -1.61
N CYS A 3 -2.18 -19.00 -1.34
CA CYS A 3 -0.95 -19.33 -2.05
C CYS A 3 -0.08 -20.23 -1.17
N ASN A 4 0.60 -21.20 -1.76
CA ASN A 4 1.48 -22.13 -1.05
C ASN A 4 2.89 -21.56 -0.83
N ASN A 5 3.30 -20.62 -1.67
CA ASN A 5 4.62 -19.99 -1.62
C ASN A 5 4.60 -18.60 -2.29
N LEU A 6 5.71 -17.87 -2.18
CA LEU A 6 5.83 -16.53 -2.76
C LEU A 6 5.94 -16.53 -4.29
N GLN A 7 6.37 -17.63 -4.91
CA GLN A 7 6.40 -17.72 -6.38
C GLN A 7 4.99 -17.69 -6.97
N GLU A 8 4.00 -18.29 -6.29
CA GLU A 8 2.59 -18.18 -6.66
C GLU A 8 2.08 -16.73 -6.53
N VAL A 9 2.45 -16.03 -5.45
CA VAL A 9 2.11 -14.60 -5.25
C VAL A 9 2.73 -13.74 -6.35
N PHE A 10 3.99 -13.99 -6.70
CA PHE A 10 4.70 -13.30 -7.78
C PHE A 10 4.03 -13.53 -9.14
N ASN A 11 3.64 -14.77 -9.42
CA ASN A 11 2.93 -15.10 -10.65
C ASN A 11 1.56 -14.43 -10.73
N GLN A 12 0.86 -14.27 -9.60
CA GLN A 12 -0.37 -13.47 -9.57
C GLN A 12 -0.09 -12.00 -9.90
N ALA A 13 0.96 -11.40 -9.34
CA ALA A 13 1.34 -10.02 -9.64
C ALA A 13 1.67 -9.82 -11.12
N LYS A 14 2.44 -10.75 -11.71
CA LYS A 14 2.81 -10.76 -13.13
C LYS A 14 1.61 -10.81 -14.08
N ASN A 15 0.62 -11.63 -13.76
CA ASN A 15 -0.54 -11.87 -14.64
C ASN A 15 -1.73 -10.96 -14.33
N MET A 16 -1.66 -10.13 -13.30
CA MET A 16 -2.76 -9.28 -12.87
C MET A 16 -2.86 -8.01 -13.72
N GLN A 17 -4.04 -7.77 -14.29
CA GLN A 17 -4.37 -6.51 -14.94
C GLN A 17 -4.33 -5.35 -13.93
N GLY A 18 -3.62 -4.27 -14.28
CA GLY A 18 -3.47 -3.08 -13.45
C GLY A 18 -2.19 -3.07 -12.60
N CYS A 19 -1.40 -4.15 -12.63
CA CYS A 19 0.00 -4.09 -12.19
C CYS A 19 0.83 -3.32 -13.22
N ILE A 20 1.77 -2.51 -12.74
CA ILE A 20 2.79 -1.85 -13.54
C ILE A 20 4.03 -2.74 -13.53
N ASN A 21 4.56 -3.09 -14.70
CA ASN A 21 5.82 -3.81 -14.84
C ASN A 21 7.00 -2.82 -14.70
N LEU A 22 8.01 -3.21 -13.91
CA LEU A 22 9.24 -2.47 -13.66
C LEU A 22 10.46 -3.40 -13.75
N ASP A 23 10.42 -4.37 -14.67
CA ASP A 23 11.54 -5.27 -14.90
C ASP A 23 12.82 -4.46 -15.21
N GLY A 24 13.95 -4.98 -14.74
CA GLY A 24 15.26 -4.36 -14.92
C GLY A 24 16.30 -5.40 -15.32
N GLY A 25 17.56 -4.97 -15.43
CA GLY A 25 18.65 -5.90 -15.67
C GLY A 25 18.84 -6.83 -14.47
N GLY A 26 18.53 -8.11 -14.63
CA GLY A 26 18.75 -9.16 -13.63
C GLY A 26 17.64 -9.31 -12.58
N TYR A 27 16.51 -8.62 -12.74
CA TYR A 27 15.35 -8.82 -11.87
C TYR A 27 14.04 -8.48 -12.58
N GLN A 28 12.97 -9.09 -12.08
CA GLN A 28 11.60 -8.78 -12.47
C GLN A 28 10.87 -8.07 -11.35
N ALA A 29 10.02 -7.09 -11.66
CA ALA A 29 9.27 -6.36 -10.64
C ALA A 29 7.90 -5.88 -11.09
N TYR A 30 6.95 -5.88 -10.17
CA TYR A 30 5.58 -5.45 -10.40
C TYR A 30 5.09 -4.54 -9.27
N ILE A 31 4.34 -3.49 -9.63
CA ILE A 31 3.72 -2.58 -8.67
C ILE A 31 2.21 -2.59 -8.80
N TYR A 32 1.52 -2.66 -7.65
CA TYR A 32 0.09 -2.43 -7.56
C TYR A 32 -0.24 -1.55 -6.35
N LEU A 33 -1.01 -0.48 -6.55
CA LEU A 33 -1.38 0.50 -5.52
C LEU A 33 -0.18 1.02 -4.70
N GLY A 34 0.99 1.10 -5.34
CA GLY A 34 2.24 1.54 -4.72
C GLY A 34 3.02 0.44 -4.01
N VAL A 35 2.46 -0.75 -3.74
CA VAL A 35 3.21 -1.90 -3.19
C VAL A 35 3.98 -2.59 -4.31
N LYS A 36 5.27 -2.86 -4.10
CA LYS A 36 6.15 -3.49 -5.09
C LYS A 36 6.45 -4.93 -4.69
N ILE A 37 6.51 -5.84 -5.64
CA ILE A 37 7.12 -7.16 -5.49
C ILE A 37 8.21 -7.31 -6.54
N SER A 38 9.37 -7.84 -6.16
CA SER A 38 10.44 -8.18 -7.10
C SER A 38 10.92 -9.60 -6.92
N ARG A 39 11.50 -10.12 -7.98
CA ARG A 39 12.22 -11.39 -8.00
C ARG A 39 13.58 -11.19 -8.67
N ASP A 40 14.65 -11.59 -8.01
CA ASP A 40 15.98 -11.63 -8.60
C ASP A 40 16.07 -12.81 -9.60
N ASP A 41 16.65 -12.59 -10.77
CA ASP A 41 16.69 -13.62 -11.82
C ASP A 41 17.75 -14.70 -11.54
N LEU A 42 18.76 -14.43 -10.70
CA LEU A 42 19.83 -15.36 -10.37
C LEU A 42 19.50 -16.19 -9.12
N THR A 43 19.06 -15.52 -8.05
CA THR A 43 18.78 -16.19 -6.76
C THR A 43 17.34 -16.68 -6.64
N GLU A 44 16.45 -16.23 -7.53
CA GLU A 44 15.00 -16.42 -7.45
C GLU A 44 14.38 -15.84 -6.17
N GLU A 45 15.11 -15.02 -5.41
CA GLU A 45 14.63 -14.43 -4.17
C GLU A 45 13.50 -13.44 -4.45
N ILE A 46 12.39 -13.59 -3.72
CA ILE A 46 11.20 -12.76 -3.85
C ILE A 46 11.07 -11.86 -2.63
N ILE A 47 11.01 -10.55 -2.88
CA ILE A 47 10.92 -9.52 -1.84
C ILE A 47 9.73 -8.60 -2.13
N ILE A 48 8.96 -8.30 -1.09
CA ILE A 48 7.82 -7.38 -1.16
C ILE A 48 8.16 -6.10 -0.41
N TYR A 49 7.84 -4.95 -1.01
CA TYR A 49 8.21 -3.64 -0.50
C TYR A 49 7.01 -2.70 -0.38
N ASP A 50 7.07 -1.85 0.64
CA ASP A 50 6.13 -0.76 0.91
C ASP A 50 6.85 0.60 0.87
N PRO A 51 6.46 1.52 -0.03
CA PRO A 51 7.09 2.82 -0.13
C PRO A 51 6.66 3.79 0.97
N GLN A 52 5.70 3.44 1.85
CA GLN A 52 5.22 4.38 2.87
C GLN A 52 6.04 4.38 4.16
N LYS A 53 6.98 3.45 4.33
CA LYS A 53 7.92 3.46 5.46
C LYS A 53 9.09 4.42 5.29
N SER A 54 9.37 4.87 4.07
CA SER A 54 10.42 5.84 3.77
C SER A 54 9.95 6.80 2.67
N ILE A 55 10.21 8.09 2.84
CA ILE A 55 9.81 9.13 1.88
C ILE A 55 10.53 8.95 0.53
N ASN A 56 11.71 8.32 0.53
CA ASN A 56 12.63 8.32 -0.61
C ASN A 56 12.83 6.95 -1.26
N TYR A 57 12.47 5.84 -0.60
CA TYR A 57 12.76 4.50 -1.12
C TYR A 57 11.79 3.43 -0.62
N TYR A 58 11.67 2.37 -1.41
CA TYR A 58 10.95 1.16 -1.07
C TYR A 58 11.69 0.40 0.05
N VAL A 59 11.01 0.14 1.17
CA VAL A 59 11.52 -0.69 2.26
C VAL A 59 10.78 -2.02 2.23
N GLU A 60 11.49 -3.11 2.50
CA GLU A 60 10.85 -4.41 2.65
C GLU A 60 9.75 -4.36 3.71
N ILE A 61 8.65 -5.07 3.46
CA ILE A 61 7.57 -5.20 4.43
C ILE A 61 8.04 -5.98 5.67
N GLU A 62 7.32 -5.85 6.78
CA GLU A 62 7.60 -6.69 7.95
C GLU A 62 7.35 -8.17 7.62
N LYS A 63 8.13 -9.05 8.26
CA LYS A 63 8.11 -10.50 7.99
C LYS A 63 6.75 -11.13 8.26
N ASP A 64 6.00 -10.63 9.23
CA ASP A 64 4.65 -11.08 9.57
C ASP A 64 3.65 -10.80 8.43
N LEU A 65 3.80 -9.68 7.71
CA LEU A 65 2.93 -9.32 6.60
C LEU A 65 3.05 -10.27 5.41
N TYR A 66 4.16 -11.00 5.25
CA TYR A 66 4.26 -12.03 4.21
C TYR A 66 3.18 -13.11 4.34
N SER A 67 2.76 -13.44 5.58
CA SER A 67 1.68 -14.40 5.81
C SER A 67 0.35 -13.94 5.20
N LEU A 68 0.08 -12.63 5.20
CA LEU A 68 -1.11 -12.04 4.57
C LEU A 68 -1.13 -12.29 3.06
N PHE A 69 0.03 -12.20 2.39
CA PHE A 69 0.16 -12.48 0.96
C PHE A 69 -0.04 -13.97 0.65
N LEU A 70 0.46 -14.85 1.51
CA LEU A 70 0.21 -16.29 1.37
C LEU A 70 -1.26 -16.64 1.62
N GLU A 71 -1.93 -15.99 2.57
CA GLU A 71 -3.33 -16.26 2.87
C GLU A 71 -4.28 -15.74 1.77
N LYS A 72 -4.05 -14.51 1.31
CA LYS A 72 -5.00 -13.78 0.46
C LYS A 72 -4.62 -13.74 -1.02
N GLY A 73 -3.34 -13.91 -1.32
CA GLY A 73 -2.77 -13.66 -2.64
C GLY A 73 -2.41 -12.19 -2.82
N TRP A 74 -1.81 -11.88 -3.98
CA TRP A 74 -1.23 -10.56 -4.27
C TRP A 74 -2.25 -9.42 -4.15
N ARG A 75 -3.31 -9.48 -4.97
CA ARG A 75 -4.27 -8.39 -5.11
C ARG A 75 -4.93 -8.01 -3.79
N ASP A 76 -5.47 -9.01 -3.09
CA ASP A 76 -6.29 -8.80 -1.91
C ASP A 76 -5.44 -8.39 -0.70
N ALA A 77 -4.23 -8.94 -0.56
CA ALA A 77 -3.27 -8.48 0.45
C ALA A 77 -2.87 -7.02 0.22
N VAL A 78 -2.55 -6.62 -1.02
CA VAL A 78 -2.22 -5.23 -1.36
C VAL A 78 -3.40 -4.29 -1.09
N ILE A 79 -4.62 -4.69 -1.44
CA ILE A 79 -5.83 -3.88 -1.16
C ILE A 79 -6.01 -3.72 0.35
N GLN A 80 -5.91 -4.80 1.13
CA GLN A 80 -6.06 -4.74 2.58
C GLN A 80 -5.01 -3.82 3.22
N ILE A 81 -3.73 -3.99 2.86
CA ILE A 81 -2.65 -3.12 3.32
C ILE A 81 -2.95 -1.65 2.96
N THR A 82 -3.44 -1.39 1.75
CA THR A 82 -3.79 -0.03 1.31
C THR A 82 -4.98 0.55 2.06
N GLN A 83 -5.98 -0.27 2.39
CA GLN A 83 -7.14 0.13 3.19
C GLN A 83 -6.73 0.50 4.62
N GLU A 84 -5.90 -0.31 5.27
CA GLU A 84 -5.39 0.00 6.62
C GLU A 84 -4.59 1.31 6.63
N LYS A 85 -3.75 1.53 5.62
CA LYS A 85 -3.03 2.82 5.45
C LYS A 85 -3.96 4.02 5.33
N TYR A 86 -5.08 3.88 4.64
CA TYR A 86 -6.04 4.97 4.54
C TYR A 86 -6.77 5.20 5.86
N LYS A 87 -7.08 4.16 6.64
CA LYS A 87 -7.63 4.30 7.99
C LYS A 87 -6.66 5.05 8.90
N GLU A 88 -5.40 4.65 8.95
CA GLU A 88 -4.36 5.35 9.74
C GLU A 88 -4.21 6.82 9.35
N LYS A 89 -4.25 7.13 8.04
CA LYS A 89 -4.19 8.53 7.57
C LYS A 89 -5.42 9.32 7.99
N LEU A 90 -6.61 8.71 7.95
CA LEU A 90 -7.84 9.35 8.41
C LEU A 90 -7.80 9.62 9.91
N ASP A 91 -7.26 8.70 10.72
CA ASP A 91 -7.10 8.90 12.16
C ASP A 91 -6.15 10.05 12.47
N ARG A 92 -4.99 10.12 11.80
CA ARG A 92 -4.07 11.26 11.93
C ARG A 92 -4.71 12.59 11.54
N VAL A 93 -5.50 12.62 10.47
CA VAL A 93 -6.23 13.83 10.06
C VAL A 93 -7.30 14.20 11.09
N LYS A 94 -8.02 13.23 11.64
CA LYS A 94 -9.02 13.43 12.71
C LYS A 94 -8.36 14.03 13.95
N GLU A 95 -7.23 13.48 14.40
CA GLU A 95 -6.44 14.04 15.49
C GLU A 95 -5.97 15.47 15.20
N GLY A 96 -5.51 15.73 13.97
CA GLY A 96 -5.10 17.06 13.53
C GLY A 96 -6.24 18.09 13.59
N ILE A 97 -7.45 17.69 13.16
CA ILE A 97 -8.65 18.54 13.24
C ILE A 97 -8.98 18.84 14.70
N SER A 98 -9.02 17.82 15.56
CA SER A 98 -9.30 17.98 16.99
C SER A 98 -8.28 18.91 17.67
N LYS A 99 -6.98 18.75 17.37
CA LYS A 99 -5.93 19.62 17.89
C LYS A 99 -6.08 21.07 17.44
N GLU A 100 -6.40 21.30 16.16
CA GLU A 100 -6.55 22.65 15.62
C GLU A 100 -7.82 23.33 16.18
N MET A 101 -8.92 22.60 16.38
CA MET A 101 -10.14 23.10 16.99
C MET A 101 -9.96 23.50 18.47
N ASN A 102 -9.14 22.75 19.21
CA ASN A 102 -8.85 23.00 20.62
C ASN A 102 -7.68 23.99 20.84
N GLY A 103 -7.02 24.43 19.76
CA GLY A 103 -5.81 25.26 19.79
C GLY A 103 -5.97 26.58 19.05
N SER A 104 -5.15 26.78 18.00
CA SER A 104 -5.10 28.04 17.24
C SER A 104 -6.34 28.34 16.41
N GLN A 105 -7.23 27.36 16.19
CA GLN A 105 -8.47 27.48 15.44
C GLN A 105 -8.29 28.09 14.04
N SER A 106 -7.15 27.87 13.40
CA SER A 106 -6.82 28.46 12.12
C SER A 106 -7.81 27.95 11.05
N PRO A 107 -8.65 28.83 10.47
CA PRO A 107 -9.64 28.41 9.47
C PRO A 107 -8.97 27.82 8.22
N LYS A 108 -7.79 28.34 7.85
CA LYS A 108 -7.00 27.85 6.72
C LYS A 108 -6.51 26.41 6.96
N ARG A 109 -5.96 26.12 8.13
CA ARG A 109 -5.48 24.77 8.46
C ARG A 109 -6.63 23.76 8.56
N LEU A 110 -7.73 24.16 9.19
CA LEU A 110 -8.94 23.33 9.24
C LEU A 110 -9.48 23.00 7.84
N ARG A 111 -9.46 23.97 6.91
CA ARG A 111 -9.86 23.73 5.52
C ARG A 111 -8.97 22.68 4.85
N VAL A 112 -7.65 22.83 4.95
CA VAL A 112 -6.68 21.87 4.37
C VAL A 112 -6.88 20.46 4.95
N LEU A 113 -7.08 20.34 6.26
CA LEU A 113 -7.32 19.05 6.91
C LEU A 113 -8.64 18.40 6.44
N LYS A 114 -9.70 19.19 6.28
CA LYS A 114 -10.99 18.70 5.74
C LYS A 114 -10.85 18.23 4.29
N GLU A 115 -10.19 19.02 3.43
CA GLU A 115 -9.91 18.64 2.04
C GLU A 115 -9.09 17.35 1.97
N MET A 116 -8.05 17.21 2.82
CA MET A 116 -7.25 16.00 2.92
C MET A 116 -8.09 14.78 3.33
N ARG A 117 -8.98 14.93 4.32
CA ARG A 117 -9.91 13.88 4.75
C ARG A 117 -10.79 13.42 3.59
N GLU A 118 -11.40 14.35 2.85
CA GLU A 118 -12.26 14.03 1.71
C GLU A 118 -11.51 13.30 0.60
N GLN A 119 -10.28 13.73 0.28
CA GLN A 119 -9.45 13.06 -0.71
C GLN A 119 -9.08 11.63 -0.30
N ILE A 120 -8.75 11.39 0.98
CA ILE A 120 -8.44 10.04 1.48
C ILE A 120 -9.69 9.16 1.45
N LEU A 121 -10.84 9.66 1.93
CA LEU A 121 -12.12 8.94 1.87
C LEU A 121 -12.48 8.54 0.44
N LYS A 122 -12.33 9.45 -0.53
CA LYS A 122 -12.59 9.15 -1.94
C LYS A 122 -11.72 8.01 -2.46
N LYS A 123 -10.44 7.94 -2.06
CA LYS A 123 -9.54 6.82 -2.42
C LYS A 123 -9.94 5.53 -1.71
N TYR A 124 -10.28 5.59 -0.43
CA TYR A 124 -10.74 4.45 0.35
C TYR A 124 -12.00 3.81 -0.24
N TYR A 125 -13.04 4.60 -0.51
CA TYR A 125 -14.29 4.09 -1.07
C TYR A 125 -14.13 3.49 -2.46
N LYS A 126 -13.26 4.07 -3.30
CA LYS A 126 -12.92 3.48 -4.60
C LYS A 126 -12.31 2.09 -4.50
N LEU A 127 -11.61 1.77 -3.39
CA LEU A 127 -11.06 0.44 -3.16
C LEU A 127 -12.08 -0.55 -2.59
N THR A 128 -13.10 -0.06 -1.86
CA THR A 128 -14.12 -0.91 -1.25
C THR A 128 -15.35 -1.16 -2.14
N LEU A 129 -15.58 -0.33 -3.16
CA LEU A 129 -16.73 -0.44 -4.09
C LEU A 129 -16.52 -1.49 -5.21
N LYS A 130 -15.95 -2.65 -4.91
CA LYS A 130 -15.80 -3.76 -5.87
C LYS A 130 -16.57 -4.98 -5.43
#